data_AF-A0A7X7E9C5-F1
#
_entry.id   AF-A0A7X7E9C5-F1
#
_cell.length_a   1.000
_cell.length_b   1.000
_cell.length_c   1.000
_cell.angle_alpha   90.00
_cell.angle_beta   90.00
_cell.angle_gamma   90.00
#
_symmetry.space_group_name_H-M   'P 1'
#
loop_
_entity.id
_entity.type
_entity.pdbx_description
1 polymer ?
#
loop_
_entity_poly.entity_id
_entity_poly.type
_entity_poly.pdbx_seq_one_letter_code
_entity_poly.pdbx_strand_id
1 'polypeptide(L)'
;DIKGQSLVVSLQGSVPDVMFQYLAMKEGLDPKKDFKLRYVSDPTQAAQLLLAGEVDNAVLSEALATNVILKSKDTKTPLTRAFAFDEAWMAATARSEDTPIAGTVALKTVLDKPEVLAAFEREYQAAVEWMLADPEAAGEFMETELPDLGLKADVMTASLQSITWKYTSASDAMWYLNRFYGRLLELSPEVIGGQLPDDEFYHTQ
;
A
#
# COMPACT_ATOMS: atom_id res chain seq x y z
N ASP A 1 -5.72 3.17 -21.32
CA ASP A 1 -4.98 2.02 -21.88
C ASP A 1 -5.63 0.67 -21.54
N ILE A 2 -6.00 0.43 -20.28
CA ILE A 2 -6.51 -0.87 -19.79
C ILE A 2 -8.05 -1.00 -19.75
N LYS A 3 -8.78 -0.03 -20.32
CA LYS A 3 -10.26 -0.09 -20.42
C LYS A 3 -10.68 -1.34 -21.21
N GLY A 4 -11.59 -2.12 -20.63
CA GLY A 4 -12.11 -3.38 -21.17
C GLY A 4 -11.21 -4.60 -20.91
N GLN A 5 -10.01 -4.41 -20.36
CA GLN A 5 -9.10 -5.49 -20.00
C GLN A 5 -9.47 -6.13 -18.66
N SER A 6 -8.88 -7.29 -18.38
CA SER A 6 -9.03 -7.95 -17.09
C SER A 6 -8.04 -7.40 -16.06
N LEU A 7 -8.52 -7.26 -14.83
CA LEU A 7 -7.77 -6.71 -13.71
C LEU A 7 -8.13 -7.52 -12.47
N VAL A 8 -7.13 -7.98 -11.72
CA VAL A 8 -7.34 -8.58 -10.40
C VAL A 8 -6.99 -7.60 -9.28
N VAL A 9 -7.85 -7.55 -8.27
CA VAL A 9 -7.64 -6.78 -7.04
C VAL A 9 -7.85 -7.72 -5.85
N SER A 10 -6.94 -7.67 -4.89
CA SER A 10 -7.11 -8.42 -3.63
C SER A 10 -7.75 -7.56 -2.56
N LEU A 11 -8.35 -8.20 -1.56
CA LEU A 11 -8.91 -7.54 -0.37
C LEU A 11 -9.97 -6.49 -0.74
N GLN A 12 -11.09 -6.94 -1.31
CA GLN A 12 -12.21 -6.06 -1.68
C GLN A 12 -12.66 -5.21 -0.49
N GLY A 13 -12.82 -3.90 -0.72
CA GLY A 13 -13.15 -2.90 0.29
C GLY A 13 -11.96 -2.38 1.10
N SER A 14 -10.78 -3.00 1.00
CA SER A 14 -9.56 -2.53 1.64
C SER A 14 -8.80 -1.54 0.75
N VAL A 15 -7.71 -0.98 1.28
CA VAL A 15 -6.88 0.05 0.64
C VAL A 15 -6.56 -0.22 -0.84
N PRO A 16 -6.09 -1.41 -1.27
CA PRO A 16 -5.76 -1.64 -2.69
C PRO A 16 -6.96 -1.44 -3.62
N ASP A 17 -8.14 -1.85 -3.17
CA ASP A 17 -9.39 -1.72 -3.93
C ASP A 17 -9.89 -0.28 -3.95
N VAL A 18 -10.00 0.37 -2.80
CA VAL A 18 -10.56 1.72 -2.73
C VAL A 18 -9.66 2.75 -3.41
N MET A 19 -8.33 2.59 -3.34
CA MET A 19 -7.40 3.42 -4.10
C MET A 19 -7.56 3.21 -5.61
N PHE A 20 -7.65 1.96 -6.06
CA PHE A 20 -7.89 1.68 -7.47
C PHE A 20 -9.19 2.31 -7.97
N GLN A 21 -10.29 2.13 -7.23
CA GLN A 21 -11.58 2.71 -7.57
C GLN A 21 -11.52 4.24 -7.65
N TYR A 22 -10.88 4.88 -6.66
CA TYR A 22 -10.71 6.34 -6.66
C TYR A 22 -9.91 6.83 -7.86
N LEU A 23 -8.74 6.24 -8.12
CA LEU A 23 -7.89 6.63 -9.24
C LEU A 23 -8.60 6.44 -10.59
N ALA A 24 -9.26 5.30 -10.79
CA ALA A 24 -10.05 5.06 -12.00
C ALA A 24 -11.17 6.09 -12.19
N MET A 25 -11.89 6.44 -11.11
CA MET A 25 -12.92 7.48 -11.16
C MET A 25 -12.35 8.87 -11.48
N LYS A 26 -11.17 9.23 -10.96
CA LYS A 26 -10.50 10.50 -11.27
C LYS A 26 -10.02 10.58 -12.72
N GLU A 27 -9.71 9.44 -13.32
CA GLU A 27 -9.43 9.31 -14.76
C GLU A 27 -10.70 9.21 -15.63
N GLY A 28 -11.90 9.34 -15.04
CA GLY A 28 -13.16 9.31 -15.77
C GLY A 28 -13.61 7.90 -16.21
N LEU A 29 -13.06 6.85 -15.59
CA LEU A 29 -13.42 5.46 -15.81
C LEU A 29 -14.39 4.96 -14.73
N ASP A 30 -15.31 4.07 -15.10
CA ASP A 30 -16.22 3.41 -14.15
C ASP A 30 -15.61 2.05 -13.72
N PRO A 31 -15.14 1.88 -12.46
CA PRO A 31 -14.49 0.65 -12.01
C PRO A 31 -15.35 -0.61 -12.19
N LYS A 32 -16.68 -0.47 -12.21
CA LYS A 32 -17.63 -1.59 -12.31
C LYS A 32 -17.97 -1.97 -13.74
N LYS A 33 -17.70 -1.09 -14.72
CA LYS A 33 -18.11 -1.28 -16.12
C LYS A 33 -16.96 -1.28 -17.10
N ASP A 34 -15.91 -0.51 -16.81
CA ASP A 34 -14.80 -0.28 -17.72
C ASP A 34 -13.66 -1.30 -17.55
N PHE A 35 -13.81 -2.28 -16.66
CA PHE A 35 -12.83 -3.36 -16.43
C PHE A 35 -13.53 -4.70 -16.23
N LYS A 36 -12.87 -5.80 -16.64
CA LYS A 36 -13.27 -7.16 -16.24
C LYS A 36 -12.64 -7.46 -14.89
N LEU A 37 -13.19 -6.86 -13.84
CA LEU A 37 -12.63 -6.88 -12.49
C LEU A 37 -12.85 -8.26 -11.83
N ARG A 38 -11.77 -8.84 -11.30
CA ARG A 38 -11.80 -10.07 -10.49
C ARG A 38 -11.31 -9.74 -9.09
N TYR A 39 -12.12 -10.03 -8.09
CA TYR A 39 -11.72 -9.92 -6.70
C TYR A 39 -11.22 -11.25 -6.16
N VAL A 40 -10.16 -11.19 -5.35
CA VAL A 40 -9.63 -12.33 -4.58
C VAL A 40 -9.40 -11.91 -3.13
N SER A 41 -9.43 -12.87 -2.20
CA SER A 41 -9.17 -12.57 -0.79
C SER A 41 -7.68 -12.50 -0.47
N ASP A 42 -6.83 -13.19 -1.22
CA ASP A 42 -5.39 -13.30 -0.97
C ASP A 42 -4.59 -12.52 -2.02
N PRO A 43 -3.75 -11.55 -1.62
CA PRO A 43 -2.81 -10.87 -2.52
C PRO A 43 -1.90 -11.82 -3.31
N THR A 44 -1.50 -12.95 -2.73
CA THR A 44 -0.67 -13.95 -3.41
C THR A 44 -1.43 -14.61 -4.56
N GLN A 45 -2.74 -14.82 -4.39
CA GLN A 45 -3.58 -15.33 -5.47
C GLN A 45 -3.70 -14.33 -6.62
N ALA A 46 -3.79 -13.02 -6.34
CA ALA A 46 -3.80 -11.99 -7.37
C ALA A 46 -2.50 -12.04 -8.22
N ALA A 47 -1.35 -12.14 -7.55
CA ALA A 47 -0.05 -12.29 -8.20
C ALA A 47 0.04 -13.55 -9.07
N GLN A 48 -0.49 -14.69 -8.59
CA GLN A 48 -0.50 -15.96 -9.33
C GLN A 48 -1.36 -15.89 -10.60
N LEU A 49 -2.55 -15.28 -10.51
CA LEU A 49 -3.44 -15.10 -11.67
C LEU A 49 -2.78 -14.26 -12.76
N LEU A 50 -2.07 -13.20 -12.37
CA LEU A 50 -1.33 -12.36 -13.30
C LEU A 50 -0.16 -13.12 -13.94
N LEU A 51 0.65 -13.84 -13.14
CA LEU A 51 1.76 -14.65 -13.65
C LEU A 51 1.31 -15.78 -14.58
N ALA A 52 0.12 -16.34 -14.36
CA ALA A 52 -0.48 -17.38 -15.20
C ALA A 52 -1.09 -16.83 -16.50
N GLY A 53 -1.20 -15.51 -16.65
CA GLY A 53 -1.90 -14.88 -17.78
C GLY A 53 -3.41 -15.09 -17.76
N GLU A 54 -4.00 -15.43 -16.61
CA GLU A 54 -5.46 -15.50 -16.44
C GLU A 54 -6.11 -14.11 -16.37
N VAL A 55 -5.31 -13.09 -16.04
CA VAL A 55 -5.69 -11.68 -16.05
C VAL A 55 -4.57 -10.85 -16.67
N ASP A 56 -4.94 -9.73 -17.28
CA ASP A 56 -4.02 -8.84 -18.00
C ASP A 56 -3.28 -7.89 -17.04
N ASN A 57 -3.94 -7.50 -15.94
CA ASN A 57 -3.45 -6.50 -14.99
C ASN A 57 -3.71 -6.95 -13.54
N ALA A 58 -2.96 -6.38 -12.58
CA ALA A 58 -3.23 -6.54 -11.16
C ALA A 58 -2.89 -5.27 -10.36
N VAL A 59 -3.59 -5.08 -9.25
CA VAL A 59 -3.17 -4.19 -8.17
C VAL A 59 -2.43 -5.01 -7.13
N LEU A 60 -1.13 -4.78 -6.97
CA LEU A 60 -0.25 -5.52 -6.07
C LEU A 60 0.56 -4.54 -5.20
N SER A 61 0.64 -4.83 -3.91
CA SER A 61 1.56 -4.14 -3.00
C SER A 61 2.97 -4.71 -3.13
N GLU A 62 3.96 -3.90 -2.78
CA GLU A 62 5.32 -4.39 -2.56
C GLU A 62 5.37 -5.33 -1.33
N ALA A 63 6.20 -6.38 -1.31
CA ALA A 63 7.17 -6.78 -2.34
C ALA A 63 6.59 -7.73 -3.42
N LEU A 64 5.28 -8.02 -3.41
CA LEU A 64 4.65 -8.93 -4.38
C LEU A 64 4.74 -8.40 -5.82
N ALA A 65 4.56 -7.09 -6.02
CA ALA A 65 4.72 -6.47 -7.33
C ALA A 65 6.14 -6.70 -7.90
N THR A 66 7.18 -6.44 -7.11
CA THR A 66 8.57 -6.72 -7.50
C THR A 66 8.81 -8.21 -7.77
N ASN A 67 8.29 -9.10 -6.93
CA ASN A 67 8.42 -10.55 -7.13
C ASN A 67 7.82 -11.01 -8.46
N VAL A 68 6.63 -10.53 -8.81
CA VAL A 68 5.95 -10.86 -10.08
C VAL A 68 6.76 -10.36 -11.26
N ILE A 69 7.24 -9.11 -11.21
CA ILE A 69 8.08 -8.54 -12.27
C ILE A 69 9.33 -9.40 -12.46
N LEU A 70 10.06 -9.71 -11.37
CA LEU A 70 11.26 -10.54 -11.40
C LEU A 70 11.01 -11.93 -12.01
N LYS A 71 9.96 -12.63 -11.58
CA LYS A 71 9.59 -13.95 -12.10
C LYS A 71 9.19 -13.94 -13.57
N SER A 72 8.71 -12.82 -14.09
CA SER A 72 8.25 -12.70 -15.46
C SER A 72 9.34 -12.27 -16.46
N LYS A 73 10.53 -11.85 -15.98
CA LYS A 73 11.58 -11.22 -16.81
C LYS A 73 11.97 -12.01 -18.05
N ASP A 74 12.06 -13.33 -17.94
CA ASP A 74 12.48 -14.23 -19.03
C ASP A 74 11.30 -14.84 -19.80
N THR A 75 10.08 -14.39 -19.55
CA THR A 75 8.89 -14.85 -20.27
C THR A 75 8.75 -14.14 -21.61
N LYS A 76 7.87 -14.64 -22.49
CA LYS A 76 7.57 -14.00 -23.79
C LYS A 76 6.92 -12.63 -23.64
N THR A 77 6.27 -12.38 -22.51
CA THR A 77 5.56 -11.14 -22.21
C THR A 77 5.90 -10.73 -20.78
N PRO A 78 7.09 -10.14 -20.56
CA PRO A 78 7.50 -9.69 -19.24
C PRO A 78 6.52 -8.67 -18.68
N LEU A 79 6.15 -8.84 -17.42
CA LEU A 79 5.29 -7.92 -16.70
C LEU A 79 6.10 -6.71 -16.26
N THR A 80 5.45 -5.55 -16.26
CA THR A 80 6.06 -4.29 -15.85
C THR A 80 5.15 -3.57 -14.86
N ARG A 81 5.73 -2.65 -14.09
CA ARG A 81 4.93 -1.73 -13.27
C ARG A 81 4.32 -0.68 -14.18
N ALA A 82 2.99 -0.57 -14.20
CA ALA A 82 2.30 0.44 -15.00
C ALA A 82 2.49 1.85 -14.40
N PHE A 83 2.22 2.00 -13.10
CA PHE A 83 2.47 3.21 -12.32
C PHE A 83 2.43 2.88 -10.82
N ALA A 84 2.99 3.77 -10.01
CA ALA A 84 2.92 3.69 -8.55
C ALA A 84 1.64 4.39 -8.04
N PHE A 85 0.94 3.78 -7.09
CA PHE A 85 -0.35 4.28 -6.61
C PHE A 85 -0.23 5.57 -5.79
N ASP A 86 0.87 5.75 -5.08
CA ASP A 86 1.20 6.98 -4.34
C ASP A 86 1.42 8.17 -5.29
N GLU A 87 2.19 7.98 -6.36
CA GLU A 87 2.39 9.00 -7.40
C GLU A 87 1.08 9.36 -8.10
N ALA A 88 0.30 8.35 -8.49
CA ALA A 88 -1.01 8.55 -9.11
C ALA A 88 -1.99 9.24 -8.15
N TRP A 89 -1.96 8.89 -6.87
CA TRP A 89 -2.77 9.51 -5.84
C TRP A 89 -2.44 10.99 -5.69
N MET A 90 -1.17 11.34 -5.54
CA MET A 90 -0.71 12.73 -5.47
C MET A 90 -1.13 13.51 -6.72
N ALA A 91 -1.01 12.92 -7.92
CA ALA A 91 -1.43 13.56 -9.16
C ALA A 91 -2.94 13.86 -9.18
N ALA A 92 -3.76 12.92 -8.69
CA ALA A 92 -5.21 13.04 -8.65
C ALA A 92 -5.74 13.99 -7.55
N THR A 93 -4.92 14.32 -6.55
CA THR A 93 -5.31 15.04 -5.32
C THR A 93 -4.62 16.41 -5.16
N ALA A 94 -4.35 17.08 -6.28
CA ALA A 94 -3.72 18.41 -6.31
C ALA A 94 -2.28 18.45 -5.76
N ARG A 95 -1.53 17.33 -5.87
CA ARG A 95 -0.07 17.22 -5.65
C ARG A 95 0.44 17.67 -4.28
N SER A 96 -0.44 17.75 -3.29
CA SER A 96 -0.11 18.15 -1.92
C SER A 96 -0.58 17.13 -0.89
N GLU A 97 -1.42 16.17 -1.27
CA GLU A 97 -1.91 15.11 -0.39
C GLU A 97 -1.02 13.88 -0.54
N ASP A 98 -0.36 13.52 0.56
CA ASP A 98 0.35 12.25 0.70
C ASP A 98 -0.63 11.06 0.71
N THR A 99 -0.07 9.85 0.73
CA THR A 99 -0.81 8.58 0.64
C THR A 99 -0.63 7.76 1.92
N PRO A 100 -1.23 8.16 3.07
CA PRO A 100 -1.07 7.48 4.36
C PRO A 100 -1.90 6.19 4.42
N ILE A 101 -1.41 5.15 3.74
CA ILE A 101 -2.11 3.87 3.57
C ILE A 101 -1.86 2.85 4.68
N ALA A 102 -0.87 3.10 5.52
CA ALA A 102 -0.50 2.25 6.65
C ALA A 102 -0.23 3.12 7.88
N GLY A 103 -0.58 2.60 9.05
CA GLY A 103 -0.35 3.26 10.33
C GLY A 103 -0.41 2.27 11.49
N THR A 104 0.10 2.68 12.63
CA THR A 104 0.07 1.91 13.88
C THR A 104 -0.87 2.56 14.86
N VAL A 105 -1.62 1.75 15.62
CA VAL A 105 -2.60 2.23 16.60
C VAL A 105 -2.24 1.72 17.98
N ALA A 106 -2.17 2.62 18.95
CA ALA A 106 -2.01 2.26 20.35
C ALA A 106 -3.36 1.88 20.97
N LEU A 107 -3.46 0.67 21.51
CA LEU A 107 -4.65 0.22 22.22
C LEU A 107 -4.66 0.74 23.67
N LYS A 108 -5.84 0.76 24.30
CA LYS A 108 -6.03 1.21 25.70
C LYS A 108 -5.06 0.58 26.72
N THR A 109 -4.54 -0.62 26.45
CA THR A 109 -3.58 -1.31 27.31
C THR A 109 -2.18 -0.68 27.34
N VAL A 110 -1.87 0.18 26.37
CA VAL A 110 -0.57 0.87 26.22
C VAL A 110 -0.69 2.39 26.13
N LEU A 111 -1.89 2.94 25.93
CA LEU A 111 -2.10 4.40 25.79
C LEU A 111 -1.60 5.21 26.99
N ASP A 112 -1.75 4.69 28.21
CA ASP A 112 -1.31 5.38 29.44
C ASP A 112 0.17 5.13 29.78
N LYS A 113 0.96 4.58 28.84
CA LYS A 113 2.38 4.23 29.02
C LYS A 113 3.26 5.06 28.08
N PRO A 114 3.48 6.35 28.38
CA PRO A 114 4.22 7.26 27.48
C PRO A 114 5.64 6.76 27.16
N GLU A 115 6.28 6.05 28.09
CA GLU A 115 7.59 5.45 27.87
C GLU A 115 7.59 4.33 26.82
N VAL A 116 6.49 3.57 26.72
CA VAL A 116 6.32 2.51 25.73
C VAL A 116 6.05 3.11 24.36
N LEU A 117 5.17 4.13 24.30
CA LEU A 117 4.86 4.83 23.05
C LEU A 117 6.11 5.51 22.47
N ALA A 118 6.83 6.27 23.30
CA ALA A 118 8.06 6.94 22.88
C ALA A 118 9.16 5.96 22.44
N ALA A 119 9.28 4.81 23.13
CA ALA A 119 10.22 3.77 22.71
C ALA A 119 9.83 3.15 21.36
N PHE A 120 8.53 2.85 21.16
CA PHE A 120 8.04 2.31 19.90
C PHE A 120 8.26 3.29 18.74
N GLU A 121 7.86 4.55 18.88
CA GLU A 121 8.01 5.55 17.82
C GLU A 121 9.47 5.75 17.40
N ARG A 122 10.37 5.86 18.38
CA ARG A 122 11.81 5.99 18.13
C ARG A 122 12.37 4.79 17.38
N GLU A 123 12.05 3.57 17.82
CA GLU A 123 12.57 2.35 17.18
C GLU A 123 11.91 2.09 15.83
N TYR A 124 10.62 2.43 15.66
CA TYR A 124 9.91 2.28 14.39
C TYR A 124 10.47 3.26 13.35
N GLN A 125 10.70 4.52 13.73
CA GLN A 125 11.38 5.49 12.86
C GLN A 125 12.77 4.99 12.46
N ALA A 126 13.58 4.56 13.43
CA ALA A 126 14.92 4.04 13.17
C ALA A 126 14.91 2.82 12.25
N ALA A 127 13.94 1.92 12.40
CA ALA A 127 13.78 0.76 11.53
C ALA A 127 13.45 1.16 10.08
N VAL A 128 12.50 2.09 9.88
CA VAL A 128 12.16 2.60 8.54
C VAL A 128 13.37 3.27 7.89
N GLU A 129 14.07 4.13 8.62
CA GLU A 129 15.27 4.83 8.13
C GLU A 129 16.39 3.85 7.77
N TRP A 130 16.64 2.84 8.62
CA TRP A 130 17.65 1.81 8.37
C TRP A 130 17.32 0.98 7.13
N MET A 131 16.06 0.51 6.99
CA MET A 131 15.66 -0.31 5.84
C MET A 131 15.84 0.43 4.50
N LEU A 132 15.59 1.74 4.48
CA LEU A 132 15.75 2.56 3.27
C LEU A 132 17.22 2.94 3.02
N ALA A 133 18.02 3.08 4.07
CA ALA A 133 19.45 3.41 3.97
C ALA A 133 20.31 2.22 3.54
N ASP A 134 19.92 0.99 3.90
CA ASP A 134 20.64 -0.24 3.53
C ASP A 134 19.68 -1.34 3.06
N PRO A 135 19.17 -1.24 1.80
CA PRO A 135 18.24 -2.22 1.26
C PRO A 135 18.79 -3.65 1.18
N GLU A 136 20.11 -3.81 0.99
CA GLU A 136 20.75 -5.12 0.92
C GLU A 136 20.72 -5.81 2.27
N ALA A 137 21.19 -5.14 3.33
CA ALA A 137 21.13 -5.67 4.68
C ALA A 137 19.68 -5.90 5.15
N ALA A 138 18.76 -5.00 4.78
CA ALA A 138 17.33 -5.18 5.08
C ALA A 138 16.74 -6.42 4.39
N GLY A 139 17.10 -6.67 3.12
CA GLY A 139 16.68 -7.87 2.42
C GLY A 139 17.22 -9.15 3.07
N GLU A 140 18.51 -9.18 3.40
CA GLU A 140 19.14 -10.31 4.10
C GLU A 140 18.47 -10.58 5.46
N PHE A 141 18.28 -9.53 6.27
CA PHE A 141 17.61 -9.63 7.57
C PHE A 141 16.21 -10.22 7.45
N MET A 142 15.42 -9.78 6.47
CA MET A 142 14.06 -10.28 6.27
C MET A 142 14.04 -11.77 5.90
N GLU A 143 14.99 -12.24 5.08
CA GLU A 143 15.08 -13.66 4.72
C GLU A 143 15.58 -14.54 5.86
N THR A 144 16.55 -14.07 6.67
CA THR A 144 17.17 -14.89 7.72
C THR A 144 16.44 -14.82 9.06
N GLU A 145 16.05 -13.62 9.50
CA GLU A 145 15.46 -13.39 10.82
C GLU A 145 13.93 -13.45 10.80
N LEU A 146 13.31 -13.23 9.64
CA LEU A 146 11.85 -13.27 9.45
C LEU A 146 11.42 -14.27 8.35
N PRO A 147 11.92 -15.52 8.36
CA PRO A 147 11.71 -16.49 7.27
C PRO A 147 10.25 -16.86 7.05
N ASP A 148 9.40 -16.72 8.07
CA ASP A 148 7.96 -16.98 8.00
C ASP A 148 7.22 -16.02 7.06
N LEU A 149 7.82 -14.86 6.72
CA LEU A 149 7.29 -13.96 5.70
C LEU A 149 7.50 -14.48 4.27
N GLY A 150 8.38 -15.48 4.08
CA GLY A 150 8.63 -16.10 2.78
C GLY A 150 9.24 -15.14 1.74
N LEU A 151 9.84 -14.04 2.18
CA LEU A 151 10.46 -13.04 1.33
C LEU A 151 11.93 -13.39 1.08
N LYS A 152 12.34 -13.32 -0.19
CA LYS A 152 13.74 -13.48 -0.60
C LYS A 152 14.47 -12.16 -0.51
N ALA A 153 15.74 -12.22 -0.11
CA ALA A 153 16.56 -11.03 0.09
C ALA A 153 16.61 -10.17 -1.18
N ASP A 154 16.87 -10.78 -2.34
CA ASP A 154 16.93 -10.09 -3.63
C ASP A 154 15.62 -9.38 -4.02
N VAL A 155 14.48 -10.01 -3.74
CA VAL A 155 13.15 -9.44 -3.96
C VAL A 155 12.92 -8.24 -3.05
N MET A 156 13.25 -8.35 -1.76
CA MET A 156 13.07 -7.27 -0.79
C MET A 156 14.00 -6.09 -1.09
N THR A 157 15.27 -6.34 -1.39
CA THR A 157 16.25 -5.33 -1.79
C THR A 157 15.76 -4.54 -3.01
N ALA A 158 15.30 -5.24 -4.06
CA ALA A 158 14.75 -4.60 -5.26
C ALA A 158 13.45 -3.85 -4.96
N SER A 159 12.61 -4.38 -4.08
CA SER A 159 11.35 -3.78 -3.68
C SER A 159 11.56 -2.45 -2.95
N LEU A 160 12.57 -2.35 -2.07
CA LEU A 160 12.88 -1.13 -1.32
C LEU A 160 13.25 0.05 -2.22
N GLN A 161 13.75 -0.21 -3.43
CA GLN A 161 14.00 0.83 -4.44
C GLN A 161 12.72 1.46 -5.01
N SER A 162 11.58 0.78 -4.89
CA SER A 162 10.27 1.24 -5.35
C SER A 162 9.36 1.69 -4.20
N ILE A 163 9.82 1.55 -2.95
CA ILE A 163 9.06 1.90 -1.75
C ILE A 163 9.40 3.32 -1.33
N THR A 164 8.37 4.12 -1.05
CA THR A 164 8.46 5.53 -0.67
C THR A 164 8.14 5.76 0.80
N TRP A 165 8.43 4.77 1.65
CA TRP A 165 8.15 4.85 3.09
C TRP A 165 8.81 6.06 3.73
N LYS A 166 8.11 6.62 4.70
CA LYS A 166 8.66 7.55 5.67
C LYS A 166 7.89 7.39 6.96
N TYR A 167 8.59 7.55 8.08
CA TYR A 167 7.91 7.74 9.34
C TYR A 167 7.25 9.13 9.37
N THR A 168 6.05 9.22 9.90
CA THR A 168 5.36 10.49 10.13
C THR A 168 4.59 10.34 11.44
N SER A 169 4.82 11.27 12.37
CA SER A 169 4.13 11.30 13.65
C SER A 169 2.61 11.45 13.42
N ALA A 170 1.79 11.00 14.37
CA ALA A 170 0.34 11.13 14.22
C ALA A 170 -0.11 12.60 14.15
N SER A 171 0.58 13.51 14.84
CA SER A 171 0.33 14.96 14.78
C SER A 171 0.64 15.55 13.40
N ASP A 172 1.77 15.18 12.78
CA ASP A 172 2.12 15.63 11.43
C ASP A 172 1.26 14.94 10.35
N ALA A 173 0.83 13.71 10.60
CA ALA A 173 0.00 12.92 9.67
C ALA A 173 -1.46 13.37 9.67
N MET A 174 -1.95 14.05 10.71
CA MET A 174 -3.37 14.38 10.91
C MET A 174 -3.99 15.08 9.70
N TRP A 175 -3.29 16.06 9.11
CA TRP A 175 -3.78 16.76 7.92
C TRP A 175 -3.92 15.82 6.72
N TYR A 176 -2.89 15.00 6.46
CA TYR A 176 -2.87 14.04 5.35
C TYR A 176 -3.93 12.96 5.53
N LEU A 177 -4.08 12.42 6.74
CA LEU A 177 -5.07 11.39 7.07
C LEU A 177 -6.50 11.90 6.88
N ASN A 178 -6.81 13.10 7.38
CA ASN A 178 -8.14 13.70 7.19
C ASN A 178 -8.48 13.95 5.71
N ARG A 179 -7.49 14.39 4.91
CA ARG A 179 -7.66 14.52 3.45
C ARG A 179 -7.90 13.17 2.81
N PHE A 180 -7.05 12.18 3.11
CA PHE A 180 -7.16 10.82 2.59
C PHE A 180 -8.53 10.20 2.90
N TYR A 181 -8.97 10.23 4.16
CA TYR A 181 -10.29 9.76 4.57
C TYR A 181 -11.42 10.55 3.90
N GLY A 182 -11.27 11.87 3.77
CA GLY A 182 -12.21 12.71 3.03
C GLY A 182 -12.35 12.28 1.57
N ARG A 183 -11.26 11.86 0.91
CA ARG A 183 -11.30 11.29 -0.45
C ARG A 183 -12.00 9.94 -0.49
N LEU A 184 -11.74 9.08 0.50
CA LEU A 184 -12.41 7.78 0.59
C LEU A 184 -13.93 7.91 0.82
N LEU A 185 -14.36 8.94 1.55
CA LEU A 185 -15.79 9.28 1.68
C LEU A 185 -16.46 9.62 0.35
N GLU A 186 -15.72 10.14 -0.64
CA GLU A 186 -16.24 10.39 -2.00
C GLU A 186 -16.64 9.07 -2.71
N LEU A 187 -16.04 7.93 -2.32
CA LEU A 187 -16.40 6.62 -2.83
C LEU A 187 -17.64 6.07 -2.12
N SER A 188 -17.56 5.99 -0.78
CA SER A 188 -18.61 5.43 0.08
C SER A 188 -18.26 5.69 1.55
N PRO A 189 -19.23 6.16 2.37
CA PRO A 189 -19.01 6.38 3.81
C PRO A 189 -18.53 5.14 4.56
N GLU A 190 -18.99 3.96 4.15
CA GLU A 190 -18.68 2.69 4.79
C GLU A 190 -17.18 2.35 4.78
N VAL A 191 -16.41 2.89 3.83
CA VAL A 191 -14.96 2.64 3.69
C VAL A 191 -14.18 3.09 4.93
N ILE A 192 -14.63 4.15 5.62
CA ILE A 192 -13.97 4.67 6.83
C ILE A 192 -14.82 4.49 8.10
N GLY A 193 -15.89 3.71 8.03
CA GLY A 193 -16.82 3.55 9.16
C GLY A 193 -17.84 4.68 9.32
N GLY A 194 -18.06 5.48 8.27
CA GLY A 194 -19.19 6.40 8.14
C GLY A 194 -18.86 7.89 8.28
N GLN A 195 -17.83 8.25 9.04
CA GLN A 195 -17.46 9.65 9.28
C GLN A 195 -15.96 9.79 9.52
N LEU A 196 -15.45 11.02 9.40
CA LEU A 196 -14.07 11.33 9.78
C LEU A 196 -13.86 11.06 11.28
N PRO A 197 -12.66 10.60 11.68
CA PRO A 197 -12.30 10.51 13.09
C PRO A 197 -12.27 11.91 13.72
N ASP A 198 -12.46 11.96 15.04
CA ASP A 198 -12.24 13.18 15.83
C ASP A 198 -10.76 13.36 16.17
N ASP A 199 -10.42 14.48 16.82
CA ASP A 199 -9.04 14.82 17.17
C ASP A 199 -8.42 13.81 18.17
N GLU A 200 -9.23 13.11 18.98
CA GLU A 200 -8.75 12.11 19.95
C GLU A 200 -8.23 10.83 19.28
N PHE A 201 -8.55 10.63 18.00
CA PHE A 201 -7.98 9.54 17.20
C PHE A 201 -6.47 9.69 16.97
N TYR A 202 -5.97 10.93 16.95
CA TYR A 202 -4.59 11.23 16.63
C TYR A 202 -3.77 11.41 17.90
N HIS A 203 -2.67 10.67 18.03
CA HIS A 203 -1.73 10.89 19.13
C HIS A 203 -0.96 12.20 18.93
N THR A 204 -1.01 13.10 19.91
CA THR A 204 -0.39 14.43 19.83
C THR A 204 0.62 14.71 20.94
N GLN A 205 0.98 13.70 21.75
CA GLN A 205 1.93 13.85 22.86
C GLN A 205 3.29 13.28 22.51
#